data_AF-A0A524F2T3-F1
#
_entry.id   AF-A0A524F2T3-F1
#
_cell.length_a   1.000
_cell.length_b   1.000
_cell.length_c   1.000
_cell.angle_alpha   90.00
_cell.angle_beta   90.00
_cell.angle_gamma   90.00
#
_symmetry.space_group_name_H-M   'P 1'
#
loop_
_entity.id
_entity.type
_entity.pdbx_description
1 polymer ?
#
loop_
_entity_poly.entity_id
_entity_poly.type
_entity_poly.pdbx_seq_one_letter_code
_entity_poly.pdbx_strand_id
1 'polypeptide(L)'
;MSYIWIAPFIVIAIYVGSELIIPEKKWYITTVFLILMTIFEILIFLDPLGSFNFVPPKGGSGTALIDYNVKLTSPAGIFMIIFIASTVLFLGVMTLIRAIKTTGDLRKKFLLLATGMFLYAIFGFMESLTELGFLLIPVRIGYISGPIFMYFALKE
;
A
#
# COMPACT_ATOMS: atom_id res chain seq x y z
N MET A 1 14.74 -0.53 5.97
CA MET A 1 14.49 -1.14 4.65
C MET A 1 13.08 -1.75 4.50
N SER A 2 12.07 -1.21 5.17
CA SER A 2 10.69 -1.72 5.15
C SER A 2 10.00 -1.46 3.80
N TYR A 3 10.35 -0.37 3.10
CA TYR A 3 9.75 0.01 1.80
C TYR A 3 10.04 -0.98 0.66
N ILE A 4 11.08 -1.81 0.79
CA ILE A 4 11.40 -2.88 -0.18
C ILE A 4 10.20 -3.83 -0.31
N TRP A 5 9.50 -4.12 0.78
CA TRP A 5 8.39 -5.06 0.75
C TRP A 5 7.09 -4.52 0.16
N ILE A 6 6.99 -3.21 -0.07
CA ILE A 6 5.74 -2.60 -0.53
C ILE A 6 5.36 -3.07 -1.92
N ALA A 7 6.30 -3.04 -2.88
CA ALA A 7 5.98 -3.43 -4.24
C ALA A 7 5.62 -4.93 -4.36
N PRO A 8 6.34 -5.88 -3.73
CA PRO A 8 5.92 -7.28 -3.66
C PRO A 8 4.53 -7.48 -3.06
N PHE A 9 4.21 -6.82 -1.94
CA PHE A 9 2.89 -6.94 -1.33
C PHE A 9 1.78 -6.37 -2.22
N ILE A 10 2.05 -5.27 -2.93
CA ILE A 10 1.11 -4.69 -3.89
C ILE A 10 0.87 -5.64 -5.06
N VAL A 11 1.90 -6.30 -5.59
CA VAL A 11 1.72 -7.30 -6.66
C VAL A 11 0.82 -8.44 -6.20
N ILE A 12 1.02 -8.95 -4.98
CA ILE A 12 0.15 -10.00 -4.40
C ILE A 12 -1.27 -9.48 -4.23
N ALA A 13 -1.45 -8.26 -3.69
CA ALA A 13 -2.76 -7.66 -3.50
C ALA A 13 -3.50 -7.44 -4.84
N ILE A 14 -2.78 -7.00 -5.88
CA ILE A 14 -3.31 -6.83 -7.24
C ILE A 14 -3.69 -8.18 -7.84
N TYR A 15 -2.87 -9.22 -7.65
CA TYR A 15 -3.21 -10.57 -8.10
C TYR A 15 -4.53 -11.04 -7.47
N VAL A 16 -4.64 -11.02 -6.14
CA VAL A 16 -5.84 -11.44 -5.41
C VAL A 16 -7.04 -10.57 -5.78
N GLY A 17 -6.88 -9.25 -5.80
CA GLY A 17 -7.96 -8.34 -6.15
C GLY A 17 -8.41 -8.47 -7.60
N SER A 18 -7.50 -8.68 -8.54
CA SER A 18 -7.85 -8.91 -9.94
C SER A 18 -8.62 -10.22 -10.14
N GLU A 19 -8.28 -11.27 -9.38
CA GLU A 19 -9.03 -12.53 -9.36
C GLU A 19 -10.47 -12.34 -8.86
N LEU A 20 -10.69 -11.47 -7.88
CA LEU A 20 -12.02 -11.14 -7.36
C LEU A 20 -12.82 -10.20 -8.28
N ILE A 21 -12.15 -9.27 -8.96
CA ILE A 21 -12.82 -8.17 -9.69
C ILE A 21 -12.94 -8.47 -11.19
N ILE A 22 -11.89 -8.93 -11.87
CA ILE A 22 -11.88 -9.22 -13.32
C ILE A 22 -10.95 -10.41 -13.59
N PRO A 23 -11.39 -11.65 -13.32
CA PRO A 23 -10.52 -12.83 -13.39
C PRO A 23 -9.95 -13.07 -14.80
N GLU A 24 -10.68 -12.70 -15.85
CA GLU A 24 -10.25 -12.81 -17.26
C GLU A 24 -8.98 -12.03 -17.57
N LYS A 25 -8.74 -10.91 -16.87
CA LYS A 25 -7.60 -10.01 -17.09
C LYS A 25 -6.55 -10.11 -16.00
N LYS A 26 -6.68 -11.06 -15.05
CA LYS A 26 -5.82 -11.12 -13.85
C LYS A 26 -4.33 -11.13 -14.20
N TRP A 27 -3.94 -12.00 -15.12
CA TRP A 27 -2.53 -12.15 -15.51
C TRP A 27 -2.00 -10.91 -16.22
N TYR A 28 -2.76 -10.27 -17.09
CA TYR A 28 -2.35 -9.03 -17.76
C TYR A 28 -2.08 -7.91 -16.73
N ILE A 29 -3.00 -7.74 -15.77
CA ILE A 29 -2.86 -6.71 -14.74
C ILE A 29 -1.68 -7.03 -13.82
N THR A 30 -1.59 -8.26 -13.31
CA THR A 30 -0.49 -8.68 -12.45
C THR A 30 0.87 -8.54 -13.14
N THR A 31 0.99 -8.90 -14.42
CA THR A 31 2.25 -8.78 -15.17
C THR A 31 2.70 -7.32 -15.30
N VAL A 32 1.78 -6.37 -15.53
CA VAL A 32 2.11 -4.94 -15.56
C VAL A 32 2.70 -4.50 -14.21
N PHE A 33 2.06 -4.86 -13.10
CA PHE A 33 2.56 -4.52 -11.77
C PHE A 33 3.86 -5.23 -11.41
N LEU A 34 4.08 -6.45 -11.90
CA LEU A 34 5.33 -7.19 -11.71
C LEU A 34 6.49 -6.49 -12.41
N ILE A 35 6.29 -6.00 -13.64
CA ILE A 35 7.29 -5.19 -14.35
C ILE A 35 7.60 -3.90 -13.58
N LEU A 36 6.56 -3.18 -13.15
CA LEU A 36 6.73 -1.97 -12.35
C LEU A 36 7.48 -2.26 -11.04
N MET A 37 7.19 -3.38 -10.38
CA MET A 37 7.85 -3.82 -9.15
C MET A 37 9.34 -4.04 -9.40
N THR A 38 9.69 -4.78 -10.44
CA THR A 38 11.09 -5.03 -10.81
C THR A 38 11.84 -3.73 -11.05
N ILE A 39 11.24 -2.77 -11.79
CA ILE A 39 11.88 -1.46 -12.03
C ILE A 39 12.08 -0.70 -10.73
N PHE A 40 11.05 -0.66 -9.87
CA PHE A 40 11.12 0.03 -8.57
C PHE A 40 12.21 -0.55 -7.65
N GLU A 41 12.30 -1.87 -7.56
CA GLU A 41 13.33 -2.55 -6.78
C GLU A 41 14.73 -2.19 -7.29
N ILE A 42 14.95 -2.27 -8.61
CA ILE A 42 16.22 -1.87 -9.23
C ILE A 42 16.59 -0.43 -8.85
N LEU A 43 15.64 0.51 -8.90
CA LEU A 43 15.90 1.90 -8.53
C LEU A 43 16.33 2.06 -7.06
N ILE A 44 15.65 1.37 -6.14
CA ILE A 44 15.98 1.41 -4.71
C ILE A 44 17.36 0.80 -4.43
N PHE A 45 17.70 -0.31 -5.10
CA PHE A 45 18.98 -0.98 -4.89
C PHE A 45 20.16 -0.22 -5.53
N LEU A 46 19.93 0.50 -6.63
CA LEU A 46 20.97 1.28 -7.30
C LEU A 46 21.29 2.59 -6.57
N ASP A 47 20.27 3.29 -6.06
CA ASP A 47 20.46 4.57 -5.35
C ASP A 47 19.58 4.68 -4.09
N PRO A 48 19.92 3.93 -3.01
CA PRO A 48 19.16 3.96 -1.77
C PRO A 48 19.26 5.33 -1.07
N LEU A 49 20.40 6.02 -1.18
CA LEU A 49 20.59 7.33 -0.54
C LEU A 49 19.82 8.45 -1.24
N GLY A 50 19.65 8.36 -2.56
CA GLY A 50 18.79 9.27 -3.31
C GLY A 50 17.29 8.97 -3.17
N SER A 51 16.94 7.74 -2.78
CA SER A 51 15.53 7.29 -2.69
C SER A 51 14.84 7.63 -1.36
N PHE A 52 15.59 7.79 -0.27
CA PHE A 52 15.04 8.02 1.07
C PHE A 52 15.67 9.26 1.72
N ASN A 53 14.87 9.99 2.50
CA ASN A 53 15.41 10.96 3.44
C ASN A 53 15.65 10.22 4.76
N PHE A 54 16.88 10.30 5.28
CA PHE A 54 17.25 9.68 6.55
C PHE A 54 17.28 10.75 7.64
N VAL A 55 16.56 10.50 8.73
CA VAL A 55 16.49 11.38 9.89
C VAL A 55 17.33 10.76 11.00
N PRO A 56 18.47 11.36 11.36
CA PRO A 56 19.30 10.85 12.43
C PRO A 56 18.56 10.92 13.77
N PRO A 57 18.76 9.93 14.66
CA PRO A 57 18.08 9.90 15.94
C PRO A 57 18.41 11.12 16.81
N LYS A 58 17.37 11.73 17.39
CA LYS A 58 17.53 12.83 18.35
C LYS A 58 17.97 12.26 19.71
N GLY A 59 19.27 12.35 19.99
CA GLY A 59 19.88 11.88 21.24
C GLY A 59 20.89 10.76 20.98
N GLY A 60 22.18 11.08 21.14
CA GLY A 60 23.34 10.24 20.76
C GLY A 60 23.56 8.96 21.58
N SER A 61 22.52 8.36 22.18
CA SER A 61 22.65 7.16 23.01
C SER A 61 22.82 5.85 22.21
N GLY A 62 22.85 5.90 20.87
CA GLY A 62 23.07 4.73 20.00
C GLY A 62 21.94 3.68 20.03
N THR A 63 20.91 3.87 20.85
CA THR A 63 19.77 2.95 21.05
C THR A 63 18.56 3.31 20.18
N ALA A 64 18.55 4.48 19.56
CA ALA A 64 17.43 4.95 18.74
C ALA A 64 17.63 4.53 17.27
N LEU A 65 16.58 3.98 16.67
CA LEU A 65 16.55 3.60 15.26
C LEU A 65 16.58 4.85 14.38
N ILE A 66 17.27 4.75 13.24
CA ILE A 66 17.23 5.77 12.19
C ILE A 66 15.83 5.75 11.58
N ASP A 67 15.16 6.90 11.60
CA ASP A 67 13.89 7.08 10.91
C ASP A 67 14.15 7.49 9.46
N TYR A 68 13.25 7.11 8.56
CA TYR A 68 13.41 7.40 7.14
C TYR A 68 12.08 7.37 6.41
N ASN A 69 11.91 8.34 5.51
CA ASN A 69 10.74 8.50 4.66
C ASN A 69 11.15 8.51 3.19
N VAL A 70 10.20 8.15 2.32
CA VAL A 70 10.42 8.14 0.87
C VAL A 70 10.64 9.58 0.39
N LYS A 71 11.69 9.80 -0.40
CA LYS A 71 11.91 11.08 -1.07
C LYS A 71 11.01 11.16 -2.30
N LEU A 72 9.91 11.90 -2.22
CA LEU A 72 8.89 11.97 -3.28
C LEU A 72 9.40 12.45 -4.65
N THR A 73 10.46 13.24 -4.65
CA THR A 73 11.08 13.75 -5.88
C THR A 73 12.04 12.75 -6.55
N SER A 74 12.37 11.66 -5.85
CA SER A 74 13.20 10.59 -6.40
C SER A 74 12.40 9.70 -7.36
N PRO A 75 13.05 9.02 -8.32
CA PRO A 75 12.39 8.02 -9.16
C PRO A 75 11.63 6.96 -8.35
N ALA A 76 12.23 6.43 -7.28
CA ALA A 76 11.57 5.48 -6.38
C ALA A 76 10.31 6.08 -5.72
N GLY A 77 10.37 7.35 -5.31
CA GLY A 77 9.23 8.07 -4.77
C GLY A 77 8.07 8.23 -5.74
N ILE A 78 8.36 8.50 -7.01
CA ILE A 78 7.35 8.58 -8.08
C ILE A 78 6.68 7.22 -8.29
N PHE A 79 7.46 6.12 -8.32
CA PHE A 79 6.92 4.77 -8.42
C PHE A 79 6.04 4.41 -7.22
N MET A 80 6.42 4.79 -6.00
CA MET A 80 5.59 4.63 -4.80
C MET A 80 4.23 5.32 -4.96
N ILE A 81 4.19 6.56 -5.47
CA ILE A 81 2.93 7.27 -5.75
C ILE A 81 2.11 6.52 -6.79
N ILE A 82 2.73 6.06 -7.87
CA ILE A 82 2.05 5.28 -8.93
C ILE A 82 1.44 4.00 -8.34
N PHE A 83 2.19 3.27 -7.52
CA PHE A 83 1.70 2.06 -6.87
C PHE A 83 0.52 2.32 -5.95
N ILE A 84 0.62 3.33 -5.07
CA ILE A 84 -0.45 3.68 -4.13
C ILE A 84 -1.69 4.13 -4.90
N ALA A 85 -1.54 5.05 -5.87
CA ALA A 85 -2.64 5.53 -6.68
C ALA A 85 -3.33 4.39 -7.45
N SER A 86 -2.54 3.52 -8.08
CA SER A 86 -3.07 2.39 -8.84
C SER A 86 -3.77 1.37 -7.93
N THR A 87 -3.24 1.13 -6.72
CA THR A 87 -3.87 0.27 -5.71
C THR A 87 -5.20 0.88 -5.24
N VAL A 88 -5.27 2.17 -4.97
CA VAL A 88 -6.52 2.85 -4.58
C VAL A 88 -7.56 2.78 -5.69
N LEU A 89 -7.17 3.08 -6.93
CA LEU A 89 -8.08 3.06 -8.07
C LEU A 89 -8.55 1.63 -8.38
N PHE A 90 -7.62 0.68 -8.45
CA PHE A 90 -7.95 -0.68 -8.83
C PHE A 90 -8.59 -1.47 -7.69
N LEU A 91 -7.97 -1.52 -6.52
CA LEU A 91 -8.49 -2.32 -5.40
C LEU A 91 -9.51 -1.57 -4.55
N GLY A 92 -9.39 -0.26 -4.39
CA GLY A 92 -10.37 0.53 -3.63
C GLY A 92 -11.63 0.83 -4.45
N VAL A 93 -11.48 1.57 -5.55
CA VAL A 93 -12.63 2.05 -6.33
C VAL A 93 -13.34 0.91 -7.06
N MET A 94 -12.64 -0.05 -7.68
CA MET A 94 -13.34 -1.13 -8.40
C MET A 94 -14.05 -2.11 -7.47
N THR A 95 -13.51 -2.39 -6.28
CA THR A 95 -14.24 -3.20 -5.28
C THR A 95 -15.46 -2.46 -4.78
N LEU A 96 -15.40 -1.12 -4.61
CA LEU A 96 -16.55 -0.30 -4.28
C LEU A 96 -17.62 -0.34 -5.38
N ILE A 97 -17.23 -0.22 -6.65
CA ILE A 97 -18.14 -0.35 -7.79
C ILE A 97 -18.81 -1.73 -7.79
N ARG A 98 -18.05 -2.81 -7.52
CA ARG A 98 -18.63 -4.14 -7.38
C ARG A 98 -19.59 -4.23 -6.19
N ALA A 99 -19.25 -3.62 -5.06
CA ALA A 99 -20.12 -3.59 -3.90
C ALA A 99 -21.50 -3.00 -4.24
N ILE A 100 -21.52 -1.88 -4.99
CA ILE A 100 -22.75 -1.22 -5.42
C ILE A 100 -23.57 -2.08 -6.38
N LYS A 101 -22.92 -2.86 -7.25
CA LYS A 101 -23.57 -3.74 -8.24
C LYS A 101 -24.07 -5.06 -7.65
N THR A 102 -23.57 -5.46 -6.49
CA THR A 102 -23.96 -6.70 -5.81
C THR A 102 -25.06 -6.47 -4.76
N THR A 103 -25.75 -7.53 -4.36
CA THR A 103 -26.79 -7.50 -3.31
C THR A 103 -26.52 -8.54 -2.23
N GLY A 104 -27.26 -8.47 -1.13
CA GLY A 104 -27.16 -9.43 -0.03
C GLY A 104 -25.81 -9.39 0.70
N ASP A 105 -25.35 -10.55 1.13
CA ASP A 105 -24.11 -10.66 1.93
C ASP A 105 -22.85 -10.36 1.11
N LEU A 106 -22.89 -10.61 -0.20
CA LEU A 106 -21.79 -10.30 -1.10
C LEU A 106 -21.50 -8.79 -1.14
N ARG A 107 -22.54 -7.96 -1.10
CA ARG A 107 -22.40 -6.49 -1.02
C ARG A 107 -21.66 -6.07 0.25
N LYS A 108 -21.99 -6.66 1.39
CA LYS A 108 -21.33 -6.35 2.67
C LYS A 108 -19.84 -6.72 2.61
N LYS A 109 -19.51 -7.90 2.06
CA LYS A 109 -18.12 -8.35 1.90
C LYS A 109 -17.33 -7.40 0.99
N PHE A 110 -17.87 -6.99 -0.16
CA PHE A 110 -17.19 -6.01 -1.01
C PHE A 110 -17.07 -4.60 -0.39
N LEU A 111 -18.06 -4.14 0.39
CA LEU A 111 -17.94 -2.88 1.13
C LEU A 111 -16.84 -2.93 2.18
N LEU A 112 -16.71 -4.05 2.90
CA LEU A 112 -15.65 -4.26 3.89
C LEU A 112 -14.27 -4.28 3.23
N LEU A 113 -14.12 -4.97 2.08
CA LEU A 113 -12.90 -4.93 1.28
C LEU A 113 -12.54 -3.50 0.86
N ALA A 114 -13.48 -2.77 0.25
CA ALA A 114 -13.24 -1.40 -0.20
C ALA A 114 -12.82 -0.48 0.97
N THR A 115 -13.54 -0.58 2.10
CA THR A 115 -13.24 0.19 3.32
C THR A 115 -11.84 -0.12 3.83
N GLY A 116 -11.49 -1.41 3.93
CA GLY A 116 -10.16 -1.84 4.34
C GLY A 116 -9.06 -1.31 3.42
N MET A 117 -9.28 -1.34 2.10
CA MET A 117 -8.32 -0.83 1.11
C MET A 117 -8.12 0.69 1.23
N PHE A 118 -9.19 1.46 1.41
CA PHE A 118 -9.08 2.91 1.58
C PHE A 118 -8.38 3.29 2.88
N LEU A 119 -8.72 2.63 4.00
CA LEU A 119 -8.06 2.86 5.29
C LEU A 119 -6.56 2.56 5.18
N TYR A 120 -6.21 1.39 4.65
CA TYR A 120 -4.82 0.99 4.47
C TYR A 120 -4.05 1.99 3.59
N ALA A 121 -4.64 2.41 2.46
CA ALA A 121 -3.99 3.34 1.55
C ALA A 121 -3.82 4.74 2.15
N ILE A 122 -4.86 5.31 2.77
CA ILE A 122 -4.80 6.66 3.35
C ILE A 122 -3.80 6.69 4.50
N PHE A 123 -3.93 5.78 5.47
CA PHE A 123 -3.06 5.78 6.64
C PHE A 123 -1.64 5.32 6.31
N GLY A 124 -1.47 4.37 5.39
CA GLY A 124 -0.15 3.95 4.90
C GLY A 124 0.55 5.08 4.14
N PHE A 125 -0.19 5.85 3.34
CA PHE A 125 0.35 7.04 2.69
C PHE A 125 0.77 8.10 3.70
N MET A 126 -0.05 8.39 4.71
CA MET A 126 0.31 9.31 5.79
C MET A 126 1.59 8.86 6.52
N GLU A 127 1.69 7.58 6.90
CA GLU A 127 2.89 7.02 7.53
C GLU A 127 4.13 7.14 6.64
N SER A 128 3.98 6.95 5.33
CA SER A 128 5.11 7.01 4.38
C SER A 128 5.63 8.42 4.08
N LEU A 129 4.78 9.45 4.23
CA LEU A 129 5.09 10.82 3.81
C LEU A 129 5.51 11.75 4.94
N THR A 130 5.04 11.48 6.16
CA THR A 130 5.15 12.45 7.25
C THR A 130 5.86 11.89 8.47
N GLU A 131 6.79 12.67 9.02
CA GLU A 131 7.33 12.45 10.36
C GLU A 131 6.25 12.77 11.39
N LEU A 132 5.41 11.78 11.70
CA LEU A 132 4.18 12.00 12.47
C LEU A 132 4.39 12.17 13.97
N GLY A 133 5.58 11.87 14.50
CA GLY A 133 5.86 11.97 15.93
C GLY A 133 4.78 11.29 16.78
N PHE A 134 4.07 12.04 17.62
CA PHE A 134 2.98 11.51 18.44
C PHE A 134 1.73 11.08 17.64
N LEU A 135 1.49 11.67 16.46
CA LEU A 135 0.39 11.29 15.56
C LEU A 135 0.63 9.93 14.87
N LEU A 136 1.82 9.35 15.03
CA LEU A 136 2.14 8.04 14.47
C LEU A 136 1.24 6.94 15.06
N ILE A 137 0.88 7.05 16.34
CA ILE A 137 0.04 6.05 17.02
C ILE A 137 -1.35 5.95 16.37
N PRO A 138 -2.15 7.04 16.25
CA PRO A 138 -3.46 6.96 15.61
C PRO A 138 -3.37 6.56 14.13
N VAL A 139 -2.33 7.00 13.41
CA VAL A 139 -2.11 6.60 12.00
C VAL A 139 -1.88 5.10 11.90
N ARG A 140 -1.07 4.50 12.79
CA ARG A 140 -0.84 3.04 12.80
C ARG A 140 -2.08 2.25 13.16
N ILE A 141 -2.91 2.75 14.08
CA ILE A 141 -4.21 2.14 14.37
C ILE A 141 -5.08 2.11 13.11
N GLY A 142 -5.14 3.24 12.38
CA GLY A 142 -5.85 3.33 11.11
C GLY A 142 -5.28 2.36 10.06
N TYR A 143 -3.97 2.29 9.93
CA TYR A 143 -3.29 1.39 9.01
C TYR A 143 -3.58 -0.09 9.32
N ILE A 144 -3.50 -0.50 10.59
CA ILE A 144 -3.79 -1.87 11.05
C ILE A 144 -5.27 -2.23 10.90
N SER A 145 -6.17 -1.25 11.02
CA SER A 145 -7.60 -1.49 10.83
C SER A 145 -7.93 -1.96 9.42
N GLY A 146 -7.19 -1.52 8.40
CA GLY A 146 -7.39 -1.90 7.00
C GLY A 146 -7.39 -3.43 6.77
N PRO A 147 -6.29 -4.14 7.10
CA PRO A 147 -6.22 -5.60 7.04
C PRO A 147 -7.29 -6.32 7.87
N ILE A 148 -7.71 -5.75 9.01
CA ILE A 148 -8.78 -6.32 9.84
C ILE A 148 -10.12 -6.32 9.08
N PHE A 149 -10.46 -5.21 8.42
CA PHE A 149 -11.66 -5.14 7.58
C PHE A 149 -11.59 -6.12 6.39
N MET A 150 -10.42 -6.24 5.75
CA MET A 150 -10.22 -7.20 4.66
C MET A 150 -10.38 -8.65 5.15
N TYR A 151 -9.85 -8.98 6.33
CA TYR A 151 -9.99 -10.29 6.94
C TYR A 151 -11.47 -10.64 7.17
N PHE A 152 -12.24 -9.74 7.79
CA PHE A 152 -13.66 -9.96 8.00
C PHE A 152 -14.48 -10.04 6.70
N ALA A 153 -14.01 -9.38 5.65
CA ALA A 153 -14.64 -9.48 4.34
C ALA A 153 -14.45 -10.86 3.69
N LEU A 154 -13.31 -11.50 3.92
CA LEU A 154 -12.96 -12.81 3.37
C LEU A 154 -13.38 -13.97 4.27
N LYS A 155 -13.58 -13.71 5.56
CA LYS A 155 -14.09 -14.69 6.51
C LYS A 155 -15.46 -15.21 6.06
N GLU A 156 -15.63 -16.53 6.13
CA GLU A 156 -16.88 -17.21 5.77
C GLU A 156 -18.04 -16.77 6.67
#